data_AF-A0A1S6HTY7-F1
#
_entry.id   AF-A0A1S6HTY7-F1
#
_cell.length_a   1.000
_cell.length_b   1.000
_cell.length_c   1.000
_cell.angle_alpha   90.00
_cell.angle_beta   90.00
_cell.angle_gamma   90.00
#
_symmetry.space_group_name_H-M   'P 1'
#
loop_
_entity.id
_entity.type
_entity.pdbx_description
1 polymer ?
#
loop_
_entity_poly.entity_id
_entity_poly.type
_entity_poly.pdbx_seq_one_letter_code
_entity_poly.pdbx_strand_id
1 'polypeptide(L)'
;MCGTPKTNLSAQIPKTPFRSFMASMTLAQRKHFAQVANRAQENRDSRELYRQRLSSNQKPVARLSLWGKLKQLCKQTVNLMG
;
A
#
# COMPACT_ATOMS: atom_id res chain seq x y z
N MET A 1 -33.83 -7.71 13.94
CA MET A 1 -33.18 -6.39 14.12
C MET A 1 -31.93 -6.60 14.97
N CYS A 2 -30.74 -6.33 14.44
CA CYS A 2 -29.49 -6.45 15.19
C CYS A 2 -29.27 -5.17 16.00
N GLY A 3 -29.53 -5.22 17.32
CA GLY A 3 -29.24 -4.11 18.22
C GLY A 3 -27.73 -4.02 18.46
N THR A 4 -27.10 -2.92 18.09
CA THR A 4 -25.75 -2.60 18.54
C THR A 4 -25.80 -2.22 20.02
N PRO A 5 -24.90 -2.76 20.87
CA PRO A 5 -24.87 -2.36 22.27
C PRO A 5 -24.48 -0.87 22.35
N LYS A 6 -25.30 -0.10 23.06
CA LYS A 6 -25.09 1.34 23.30
C LYS A 6 -23.91 1.47 24.28
N THR A 7 -22.71 1.64 23.74
CA THR A 7 -21.47 1.78 24.52
C THR A 7 -21.40 3.14 25.19
N ASN A 8 -22.09 3.29 26.33
CA ASN A 8 -21.86 4.40 27.27
C ASN A 8 -20.60 4.13 28.12
N LEU A 9 -19.50 3.75 27.49
CA LEU A 9 -18.20 3.69 28.14
C LEU A 9 -17.54 5.04 27.92
N SER A 10 -17.83 6.00 28.81
CA SER A 10 -16.93 7.13 28.99
C SER A 10 -15.56 6.54 29.31
N ALA A 11 -14.61 6.62 28.38
CA ALA A 11 -13.25 6.17 28.62
C ALA A 11 -12.71 6.97 29.80
N GLN A 12 -12.65 6.36 30.99
CA GLN A 12 -12.04 6.99 32.14
C GLN A 12 -10.56 7.13 31.82
N ILE A 13 -10.14 8.36 31.54
CA ILE A 13 -8.73 8.67 31.34
C ILE A 13 -8.04 8.33 32.66
N PRO A 14 -7.00 7.47 32.63
CA PRO A 14 -6.29 7.11 33.85
C PRO A 14 -5.73 8.37 34.53
N LYS A 15 -5.94 8.49 35.84
CA LYS A 15 -5.48 9.63 36.64
C LYS A 15 -3.94 9.72 36.70
N THR A 16 -3.27 8.59 36.51
CA THR A 16 -1.81 8.54 36.38
C THR A 16 -1.44 8.76 34.92
N PRO A 17 -0.42 9.60 34.62
CA PRO A 17 0.06 9.72 33.26
C PRO A 17 0.50 8.33 32.80
N PHE A 18 -0.07 7.86 31.70
CA PHE A 18 0.33 6.60 31.09
C PHE A 18 1.83 6.69 30.81
N ARG A 19 2.62 5.95 31.59
CA ARG A 19 4.07 5.87 31.37
C ARG A 19 4.25 5.33 29.96
N SER A 20 4.97 6.06 29.10
CA SER A 20 5.11 5.62 27.71
C SER A 20 5.61 4.19 27.68
N PHE A 21 5.10 3.38 26.75
CA PHE A 21 5.49 1.97 26.63
C PHE A 21 7.03 1.80 26.57
N MET A 22 7.72 2.74 25.92
CA MET A 22 9.18 2.82 25.88
C MET A 22 9.83 3.16 27.23
N ALA A 23 9.18 3.94 28.10
CA ALA A 23 9.70 4.27 29.42
C ALA A 23 9.70 3.05 30.36
N SER A 24 8.78 2.10 30.19
CA SER A 24 8.83 0.79 30.86
C SER A 24 9.92 -0.15 30.36
N MET A 25 10.55 0.14 29.21
CA MET A 25 11.54 -0.75 28.61
C MET A 25 12.97 -0.43 29.01
N THR A 26 13.77 -1.49 29.17
CA THR A 26 15.22 -1.36 29.36
C THR A 26 15.88 -0.74 28.12
N LEU A 27 17.11 -0.24 28.27
CA LEU A 27 17.85 0.32 27.15
C LEU A 27 18.07 -0.73 26.03
N ALA A 28 18.37 -1.98 26.40
CA ALA A 28 18.57 -3.06 25.45
C ALA A 28 17.29 -3.37 24.66
N GLN A 29 16.14 -3.44 25.34
CA GLN A 29 14.85 -3.65 24.71
C GLN A 29 14.49 -2.51 23.75
N ARG A 30 14.76 -1.25 24.13
CA ARG A 30 14.54 -0.08 23.26
C ARG A 30 15.43 -0.11 22.01
N LYS A 31 16.71 -0.50 22.15
CA LYS A 31 17.62 -0.68 21.01
C LYS A 31 17.12 -1.75 20.05
N HIS A 32 16.68 -2.89 20.59
CA HIS A 32 16.12 -3.97 19.77
C HIS A 32 14.85 -3.53 19.04
N PHE A 33 13.94 -2.84 19.72
CA PHE A 33 12.74 -2.29 19.10
C PHE A 33 13.08 -1.33 17.95
N ALA A 34 14.04 -0.42 18.15
CA ALA A 34 14.48 0.51 17.11
C ALA A 34 15.04 -0.22 15.89
N GLN A 35 15.85 -1.27 16.08
CA GLN A 35 16.39 -2.09 14.98
C GLN A 35 15.26 -2.74 14.16
N VAL A 36 14.28 -3.34 14.84
CA VAL A 36 13.13 -3.98 14.17
C VAL A 36 12.28 -2.95 13.44
N ALA A 37 12.04 -1.79 14.06
CA ALA A 37 11.26 -0.71 13.46
C ALA A 37 11.93 -0.16 12.19
N ASN A 38 13.24 0.07 12.22
CA ASN A 38 14.01 0.53 11.07
C ASN A 38 13.96 -0.49 9.93
N ARG A 39 14.18 -1.78 10.22
CA ARG A 39 14.07 -2.86 9.22
C ARG A 39 12.67 -2.95 8.61
N ALA A 40 11.64 -2.76 9.42
CA ALA A 40 10.26 -2.74 8.93
C ALA A 40 10.00 -1.53 8.01
N GLN A 41 10.61 -0.38 8.29
CA GLN A 41 10.51 0.80 7.44
C GLN A 41 11.22 0.60 6.10
N GLU A 42 12.46 0.11 6.09
CA GLU A 42 13.20 -0.21 4.86
C GLU A 42 12.41 -1.15 3.93
N ASN A 43 11.72 -2.14 4.51
CA ASN A 43 10.85 -3.05 3.76
C ASN A 43 9.63 -2.33 3.15
N ARG A 44 9.05 -1.36 3.84
CA ARG A 44 7.95 -0.54 3.30
C ARG A 44 8.45 0.32 2.14
N ASP A 45 9.57 1.01 2.34
CA ASP A 45 10.15 1.90 1.33
C ASP A 45 10.50 1.11 0.06
N SER A 46 11.09 -0.08 0.22
CA SER A 46 11.40 -0.97 -0.91
C SER A 46 10.15 -1.40 -1.70
N ARG A 47 9.04 -1.70 -1.00
CA ARG A 47 7.76 -2.04 -1.64
C ARG A 47 7.15 -0.83 -2.34
N GLU A 48 7.27 0.35 -1.76
CA GLU A 48 6.77 1.58 -2.35
C GLU A 48 7.55 1.95 -3.61
N LEU A 49 8.88 1.88 -3.57
CA LEU A 49 9.75 2.07 -4.74
C LEU A 49 9.40 1.09 -5.87
N TYR A 50 9.16 -0.18 -5.54
CA TYR A 50 8.72 -1.17 -6.52
C TYR A 50 7.35 -0.81 -7.12
N ARG A 51 6.37 -0.42 -6.31
CA ARG A 51 5.05 0.03 -6.77
C ARG A 51 5.15 1.27 -7.67
N GLN A 52 5.96 2.25 -7.29
CA GLN A 52 6.19 3.46 -8.07
C GLN A 52 6.79 3.10 -9.45
N ARG A 53 7.80 2.22 -9.50
CA ARG A 53 8.39 1.73 -10.75
C ARG A 53 7.40 0.97 -11.64
N LEU A 54 6.48 0.20 -11.06
CA LEU A 54 5.41 -0.45 -11.81
C LEU A 54 4.41 0.56 -12.37
N SER A 55 4.06 1.58 -11.59
CA SER A 55 3.14 2.63 -12.05
C SER A 55 3.75 3.50 -13.16
N SER A 56 5.05 3.82 -13.09
CA SER A 56 5.73 4.64 -14.10
C SER A 56 6.01 3.89 -15.40
N ASN A 57 6.10 2.56 -15.37
CA ASN A 57 6.27 1.72 -16.56
C ASN A 57 4.95 1.31 -17.22
N GLN A 58 3.81 1.66 -16.65
CA GLN A 58 2.55 1.64 -17.40
C GLN A 58 2.55 2.80 -18.39
N LYS A 59 3.22 2.61 -19.53
CA LYS A 59 2.85 3.35 -20.75
C LYS A 59 1.34 3.17 -20.89
N PRO A 60 0.55 4.23 -21.09
CA PRO A 60 -0.86 4.08 -21.36
C PRO A 60 -0.97 3.23 -22.62
N VAL A 61 -1.28 1.94 -22.46
CA VAL A 61 -1.73 1.13 -23.56
C VAL A 61 -3.08 1.76 -23.88
N ALA A 62 -3.06 2.70 -24.83
CA ALA A 62 -4.26 3.30 -25.36
C ALA A 62 -5.23 2.16 -25.59
N ARG A 63 -6.34 2.14 -24.85
CA ARG A 63 -7.40 1.16 -25.03
C ARG A 63 -8.01 1.44 -26.40
N LEU A 64 -7.34 0.98 -27.45
CA LEU A 64 -7.90 0.91 -28.79
C LEU A 64 -9.16 0.07 -28.64
N SER A 65 -10.30 0.67 -29.01
CA SER A 65 -11.57 -0.04 -29.06
C SER A 65 -11.40 -1.29 -29.92
N LEU A 66 -12.24 -2.31 -29.72
CA LEU A 66 -12.17 -3.54 -30.52
C LEU A 66 -12.12 -3.25 -32.04
N TRP A 67 -12.85 -2.22 -32.46
CA TRP A 67 -12.85 -1.72 -33.84
C TRP A 67 -11.50 -1.18 -34.30
N GLY A 68 -10.78 -0.47 -33.43
CA GLY A 68 -9.41 -0.01 -33.70
C GLY A 68 -8.44 -1.17 -33.94
N LYS A 69 -8.55 -2.25 -33.16
CA LYS A 69 -7.74 -3.46 -33.34
C LYS A 69 -8.08 -4.20 -34.64
N LEU A 70 -9.37 -4.31 -34.96
CA LEU A 70 -9.84 -4.96 -36.19
C LEU A 70 -9.33 -4.24 -37.44
N LYS A 71 -9.41 -2.89 -37.44
CA LYS A 71 -8.92 -2.06 -38.55
C LYS A 71 -7.42 -2.16 -38.74
N GLN A 72 -6.66 -2.32 -37.65
CA GLN A 72 -5.21 -2.49 -37.71
C GLN A 72 -4.81 -3.84 -38.31
N LEU A 73 -5.52 -4.92 -37.93
CA LEU A 73 -5.33 -6.24 -38.52
C LEU A 73 -5.66 -6.25 -40.02
N CYS A 74 -6.78 -5.65 -40.43
CA CYS A 74 -7.11 -5.54 -41.85
C CYS A 74 -6.06 -4.75 -42.65
N LYS A 75 -5.48 -3.69 -42.07
CA LYS A 75 -4.38 -2.97 -42.72
C LYS A 75 -3.12 -3.83 -42.88
N GLN A 76 -2.78 -4.62 -41.86
CA GLN A 76 -1.63 -5.51 -41.91
C GLN A 76 -1.80 -6.63 -42.94
N THR A 77 -2.99 -7.20 -43.08
CA THR A 77 -3.26 -8.25 -44.07
C THR A 77 -3.21 -7.72 -45.51
N VAL A 78 -3.67 -6.50 -45.74
CA VAL A 78 -3.61 -5.87 -47.09
C VAL A 78 -2.18 -5.58 -47.51
N ASN A 79 -1.33 -5.12 -46.58
CA ASN A 79 0.10 -4.87 -46.87
C ASN A 79 0.93 -6.15 -47.05
N LEU A 80 0.40 -7.33 -46.71
CA LEU A 80 1.10 -8.61 -46.88
C LEU A 80 0.74 -9.30 -48.21
N MET A 81 -0.31 -8.83 -48.89
CA MET A 81 -0.84 -9.41 -50.14
C MET A 81 -0.63 -8.51 -51.37
N GLY A 82 0.00 -7.34 -51.21
CA GLY A 82 0.44 -6.47 -52.30
C GLY A 82 1.96 -6.34 -52.29
#